data_AF-T0YA94-F1
#
_entry.id   AF-T0YA94-F1
#
_cell.length_a   1.000
_cell.length_b   1.000
_cell.length_c   1.000
_cell.angle_alpha   90.00
_cell.angle_beta   90.00
_cell.angle_gamma   90.00
#
_symmetry.space_group_name_H-M   'P 1'
#
loop_
_entity.id
_entity.type
_entity.pdbx_description
1 polymer ?
#
loop_
_entity_poly.entity_id
_entity_poly.type
_entity_poly.pdbx_seq_one_letter_code
_entity_poly.pdbx_strand_id
1 'polypeptide(L)'
;LHPALVRALEFVHAPILFELDWAALALDRPRYQEISRQPQVRRDIAFVVDEAVPLSRLLERVSLAASSLLRDLRVFDVYQGQGIEPGRKSIALGLIFQDFSRTL
;
A
#
# COMPACT_ATOMS: atom_id res chain seq x y z
N LEU A 1 22.95 2.52 3.51
CA LEU A 1 24.06 2.34 4.49
C LEU A 1 24.22 3.62 5.33
N HIS A 2 24.47 3.54 6.64
CA HIS A 2 24.58 4.75 7.49
C HIS A 2 25.67 5.72 6.95
N PRO A 3 25.45 7.05 6.90
CA PRO A 3 26.38 7.99 6.27
C PRO A 3 27.81 7.94 6.82
N ALA A 4 28.00 7.61 8.10
CA ALA A 4 29.33 7.44 8.68
C ALA A 4 30.10 6.26 8.05
N LEU A 5 29.42 5.14 7.78
CA LEU A 5 30.01 3.97 7.12
C LEU A 5 30.26 4.23 5.63
N VAL A 6 29.38 4.97 4.96
CA VAL A 6 29.57 5.40 3.56
C VAL A 6 30.89 6.17 3.41
N ARG A 7 31.18 7.10 4.32
CA ARG A 7 32.44 7.85 4.34
C ARG A 7 33.65 6.96 4.67
N ALA A 8 33.53 6.13 5.70
CA ALA A 8 34.64 5.27 6.14
C ALA A 8 35.04 4.22 5.10
N LEU A 9 34.10 3.77 4.26
CA LEU A 9 34.32 2.81 3.18
C LEU A 9 34.54 3.50 1.82
N GLU A 10 34.67 4.83 1.79
CA GLU A 10 34.99 5.63 0.61
C GLU A 10 34.04 5.43 -0.58
N PHE A 11 32.77 5.18 -0.31
CA PHE A 11 31.76 5.08 -1.36
C PHE A 11 31.51 6.44 -1.99
N VAL A 12 31.57 6.50 -3.33
CA VAL A 12 31.30 7.72 -4.12
C VAL A 12 29.84 8.15 -4.02
N HIS A 13 28.91 7.20 -3.84
CA HIS A 13 27.48 7.44 -3.70
C HIS A 13 26.92 6.64 -2.52
N ALA A 14 25.84 7.12 -1.90
CA ALA A 14 25.20 6.41 -0.80
C ALA A 14 24.47 5.15 -1.30
N PRO A 15 24.93 3.93 -0.97
CA PRO A 15 24.28 2.72 -1.44
C PRO A 15 23.03 2.38 -0.59
N ILE A 16 22.04 1.79 -1.26
CA ILE A 16 20.90 1.13 -0.65
C ILE A 16 21.24 -0.37 -0.58
N LEU A 17 21.09 -0.95 0.61
CA LEU A 17 21.43 -2.35 0.87
C LEU A 17 20.24 -3.00 1.58
N PHE A 18 19.98 -4.26 1.27
CA PHE A 18 19.05 -5.12 1.99
C PHE A 18 19.62 -6.54 2.02
N GLU A 19 19.24 -7.31 3.03
CA GLU A 19 19.57 -8.73 3.17
C GLU A 19 18.31 -9.47 3.59
N LEU A 20 18.12 -10.68 3.06
CA LEU A 20 16.98 -11.53 3.36
C LEU A 20 17.50 -12.93 3.70
N ASP A 21 17.00 -13.48 4.80
CA ASP A 21 17.22 -14.90 5.11
C ASP A 21 16.33 -15.75 4.19
N TRP A 22 16.95 -16.51 3.30
CA TRP A 22 16.24 -17.39 2.38
C TRP A 22 15.41 -18.46 3.11
N ALA A 23 15.91 -18.99 4.23
CA ALA A 23 15.20 -20.02 4.99
C ALA A 23 13.95 -19.47 5.69
N ALA A 24 13.90 -18.15 5.95
CA ALA A 24 12.75 -17.48 6.54
C ALA A 24 11.65 -17.12 5.51
N LEU A 25 11.93 -17.24 4.21
CA LEU A 25 10.94 -16.95 3.16
C LEU A 25 9.97 -18.13 3.00
N ALA A 26 8.72 -17.93 3.44
CA ALA A 26 7.63 -18.84 3.12
C ALA A 26 7.11 -18.53 1.70
N LEU A 27 7.44 -19.39 0.74
CA LEU A 27 6.89 -19.32 -0.61
C LEU A 27 5.72 -20.29 -0.75
N ASP A 28 4.51 -19.76 -0.77
CA ASP A 28 3.32 -20.54 -1.07
C ASP A 28 3.24 -20.86 -2.56
N ARG A 29 2.78 -22.08 -2.88
CA ARG A 29 2.45 -22.43 -4.27
C ARG A 29 1.18 -21.70 -4.70
N PRO A 30 1.15 -21.10 -5.90
CA PRO A 30 -0.05 -20.45 -6.40
C PRO A 30 -1.18 -21.48 -6.46
N ARG A 31 -2.34 -21.11 -5.89
CA ARG A 31 -3.56 -21.91 -5.95
C ARG A 31 -4.44 -21.37 -7.05
N TYR A 32 -5.06 -22.26 -7.81
CA TYR A 32 -6.07 -21.85 -8.78
C TYR A 32 -7.23 -21.14 -8.06
N GLN A 33 -7.64 -20.01 -8.61
CA GLN A 33 -8.86 -19.31 -8.25
C GLN A 33 -9.59 -18.95 -9.53
N GLU A 34 -10.91 -19.12 -9.54
CA GLU A 34 -11.73 -18.69 -10.66
C GLU A 34 -11.67 -17.15 -10.79
N ILE A 35 -11.77 -16.65 -12.02
CA ILE A 35 -11.78 -15.21 -12.31
C ILE A 35 -13.23 -14.80 -12.53
N SER A 36 -13.71 -13.79 -11.78
CA SER A 36 -15.07 -13.29 -11.97
C SER A 36 -15.22 -12.67 -13.35
N ARG A 37 -16.32 -13.02 -14.03
CA ARG A 37 -16.74 -12.44 -15.31
C ARG A 37 -17.60 -11.18 -15.14
N GLN A 38 -17.91 -10.82 -13.90
CA GLN A 38 -18.72 -9.63 -13.59
C GLN A 38 -17.90 -8.34 -13.76
N PRO A 39 -18.52 -7.21 -14.12
CA PRO A 39 -17.80 -5.94 -14.18
C PRO A 39 -17.19 -5.53 -12.83
N GLN A 40 -16.04 -4.86 -12.89
CA GLN A 40 -15.41 -4.25 -11.72
C GLN A 40 -15.94 -2.83 -11.49
N VAL A 41 -16.12 -2.46 -10.22
CA VAL A 41 -16.47 -1.11 -9.81
C VAL A 41 -15.29 -0.49 -9.08
N ARG A 42 -14.79 0.64 -9.61
CA ARG A 42 -13.73 1.41 -8.97
C ARG A 42 -14.30 2.58 -8.16
N ARG A 43 -13.73 2.80 -6.97
CA ARG A 43 -13.97 3.99 -6.15
C ARG A 43 -12.63 4.51 -5.65
N ASP A 44 -12.41 5.81 -5.85
CA ASP A 44 -11.24 6.49 -5.32
C ASP A 44 -11.69 7.34 -4.13
N ILE A 45 -10.96 7.26 -3.02
CA ILE A 45 -11.27 7.97 -1.77
C ILE A 45 -9.97 8.58 -1.24
N ALA A 46 -10.03 9.85 -0.85
CA ALA A 46 -8.92 10.54 -0.19
C ALA A 46 -9.22 10.73 1.29
N PHE A 47 -8.27 10.34 2.14
CA PHE A 47 -8.34 10.50 3.59
C PHE A 47 -7.34 11.55 4.05
N VAL A 48 -7.82 12.61 4.71
CA VAL A 48 -6.95 13.55 5.42
C VAL A 48 -6.74 13.02 6.84
N VAL A 49 -5.50 12.68 7.16
CA VAL A 49 -5.10 12.08 8.45
C VAL A 49 -3.87 12.79 9.01
N ASP A 50 -3.63 12.63 10.30
CA ASP A 50 -2.41 13.15 10.92
C ASP A 50 -1.17 12.48 10.29
N GLU A 51 -0.10 13.25 10.11
CA GLU A 51 1.11 12.80 9.41
C GLU A 51 1.75 11.56 10.05
N ALA A 52 1.63 11.43 11.38
CA ALA A 52 2.13 10.31 12.15
C ALA A 52 1.37 8.99 11.90
N VAL A 53 0.18 9.02 11.27
CA VAL A 53 -0.59 7.80 10.99
C VAL A 53 0.16 6.95 9.97
N PRO A 54 0.54 5.70 10.30
CA PRO A 54 1.16 4.80 9.35
C PRO A 54 0.17 4.41 8.26
N LEU A 55 0.64 4.34 7.01
CA LEU A 55 -0.18 3.92 5.88
C LEU A 55 -0.76 2.51 6.08
N SER A 56 0.03 1.59 6.64
CA SER A 56 -0.39 0.22 6.96
C SER A 56 -1.64 0.19 7.83
N ARG A 57 -1.72 1.08 8.82
CA ARG A 57 -2.88 1.19 9.72
C ARG A 57 -4.13 1.63 8.96
N LEU A 58 -3.99 2.58 8.03
CA LEU A 58 -5.11 3.02 7.19
C LEU A 58 -5.58 1.87 6.27
N LEU A 59 -4.65 1.20 5.59
CA LEU A 59 -4.96 0.08 4.70
C LEU A 59 -5.66 -1.06 5.45
N GLU A 60 -5.15 -1.46 6.63
CA GLU A 60 -5.77 -2.49 7.46
C GLU A 60 -7.22 -2.13 7.82
N ARG A 61 -7.45 -0.88 8.26
CA ARG A 61 -8.80 -0.42 8.63
C ARG A 61 -9.74 -0.40 7.42
N VAL A 62 -9.26 0.05 6.27
CA VAL A 62 -10.06 0.07 5.03
C VAL A 62 -10.38 -1.36 4.59
N SER A 63 -9.41 -2.28 4.61
CA SER A 63 -9.62 -3.68 4.27
C SER A 63 -10.61 -4.38 5.22
N LEU A 64 -10.56 -4.09 6.52
CA LEU A 64 -11.50 -4.65 7.50
C LEU A 64 -12.92 -4.08 7.35
N ALA A 65 -13.04 -2.80 7.02
CA ALA A 65 -14.33 -2.13 6.84
C ALA A 65 -14.95 -2.46 5.48
N ALA A 66 -14.13 -2.73 4.47
CA ALA A 66 -14.59 -3.13 3.16
C ALA A 66 -15.17 -4.55 3.22
N SER A 67 -16.29 -4.74 2.54
CA SER A 67 -16.94 -6.05 2.45
C SER A 67 -16.07 -7.06 1.70
N SER A 68 -16.49 -8.33 1.68
CA SER A 68 -15.89 -9.41 0.88
C SER A 68 -15.86 -9.14 -0.64
N LEU A 69 -16.39 -8.00 -1.08
CA LEU A 69 -16.40 -7.53 -2.46
C LEU A 69 -15.10 -6.83 -2.85
N LEU A 70 -14.32 -6.34 -1.90
CA LEU A 70 -13.06 -5.66 -2.18
C LEU A 70 -12.04 -6.67 -2.76
N ARG A 71 -11.60 -6.43 -3.99
CA ARG A 71 -10.61 -7.25 -4.70
C ARG A 71 -9.23 -6.66 -4.72
N ASP A 72 -9.15 -5.34 -4.77
CA ASP A 72 -7.88 -4.64 -4.78
C ASP A 72 -8.00 -3.32 -4.01
N LEU A 73 -6.92 -2.98 -3.32
CA LEU A 73 -6.76 -1.75 -2.56
C LEU A 73 -5.35 -1.24 -2.80
N ARG A 74 -5.26 -0.07 -3.43
CA ARG A 74 -3.97 0.53 -3.77
C ARG A 74 -3.90 1.98 -3.32
N VAL A 75 -2.71 2.38 -2.93
CA VAL A 75 -2.38 3.78 -2.68
C VAL A 75 -1.83 4.34 -3.97
N PHE A 76 -2.36 5.48 -4.41
CA PHE A 76 -1.88 6.11 -5.65
C PHE A 76 -1.43 7.56 -5.46
N ASP A 77 -1.69 8.17 -4.30
CA ASP A 77 -1.18 9.50 -3.97
C ASP A 77 -1.02 9.70 -2.45
N VAL A 78 0.00 10.48 -2.08
CA VAL A 78 0.21 11.00 -0.73
C VAL A 78 0.59 12.47 -0.87
N TYR A 79 -0.33 13.36 -0.51
CA TYR A 79 -0.17 14.79 -0.67
C TYR A 79 0.00 15.51 0.67
N GLN A 80 1.03 16.35 0.75
CA GLN A 80 1.29 17.28 1.84
C GLN A 80 1.64 18.62 1.22
N GLY A 81 0.80 19.63 1.41
CA GLY A 81 0.98 20.91 0.75
C GLY A 81 -0.20 21.86 0.95
N GLN A 82 -0.32 22.82 0.04
CA GLN A 82 -1.35 23.85 0.11
C GLN A 82 -2.75 23.23 0.15
N GLY A 83 -3.58 23.66 1.10
CA GLY A 83 -4.94 23.17 1.28
C GLY A 83 -5.07 21.96 2.23
N ILE A 84 -3.96 21.46 2.77
CA ILE A 84 -3.96 20.49 3.88
C ILE A 84 -3.46 21.19 5.14
N GLU A 85 -4.10 20.94 6.29
CA GLU A 85 -3.67 21.54 7.54
C GLU A 85 -2.24 21.09 7.93
N PRO A 86 -1.44 21.96 8.57
CA PRO A 86 -0.11 21.59 9.06
C PRO A 86 -0.16 20.36 9.97
N GLY A 87 0.78 19.44 9.78
CA GLY A 87 0.84 18.17 10.52
C GLY A 87 -0.14 17.11 10.01
N ARG A 88 -0.80 17.34 8.88
CA ARG A 88 -1.68 16.37 8.21
C ARG A 88 -1.22 16.06 6.81
N LYS A 89 -1.69 14.93 6.29
CA LYS A 89 -1.46 14.45 4.92
C LYS A 89 -2.76 13.90 4.35
N SER A 90 -2.95 14.10 3.06
CA SER A 90 -4.00 13.42 2.29
C SER A 90 -3.44 12.15 1.68
N ILE A 91 -4.12 11.01 1.86
CA ILE A 91 -3.75 9.74 1.23
C ILE A 91 -4.91 9.33 0.31
N ALA A 92 -4.63 9.18 -0.98
CA ALA A 92 -5.61 8.73 -1.96
C ALA A 92 -5.50 7.22 -2.19
N LEU A 93 -6.63 6.54 -2.01
CA LEU A 93 -6.79 5.11 -2.16
C LEU A 93 -7.70 4.81 -3.34
N GLY A 94 -7.30 3.86 -4.17
CA GLY A 94 -8.14 3.25 -5.19
C GLY A 94 -8.64 1.90 -4.70
N LEU A 95 -9.96 1.71 -4.70
CA LEU A 95 -10.63 0.50 -4.28
C LEU A 95 -11.32 -0.13 -5.50
N ILE A 96 -11.07 -1.42 -5.72
CA ILE A 96 -11.75 -2.21 -6.75
C ILE A 96 -12.70 -3.19 -6.07
N PHE A 97 -13.98 -3.07 -6.37
CA PHE A 97 -15.02 -3.98 -5.90
C PHE A 97 -15.49 -4.89 -7.04
N GLN A 98 -15.67 -6.18 -6.74
CA GLN A 98 -16.19 -7.17 -7.70
C GLN A 98 -16.77 -8.38 -6.95
N ASP A 99 -17.96 -8.80 -7.36
CA ASP A 99 -18.59 -10.03 -6.89
C ASP A 99 -18.45 -11.15 -7.95
N PHE A 100 -18.64 -12.41 -7.54
CA PHE A 100 -18.63 -13.57 -8.45
C PHE A 100 -20.03 -13.98 -8.92
N SER A 101 -21.05 -13.71 -8.10
CA SER A 101 -22.43 -14.15 -8.30
C SER A 101 -23.29 -13.12 -9.02
N ARG A 102 -23.03 -11.81 -8.83
CA ARG A 102 -23.87 -10.74 -9.39
C ARG A 102 -23.10 -9.46 -9.74
N THR A 103 -23.73 -8.61 -10.54
CA THR A 103 -23.28 -7.22 -10.71
C THR A 103 -23.53 -6.42 -9.42
N LEU A 104 -22.63 -5.49 -9.12
CA LEU A 104 -22.70 -4.58 -7.98
C LEU A 104 -23.61 -3.37 -8.23
#